data_AF-R7G874-F1
#
_entry.id   AF-R7G874-F1
#
_cell.length_a   1.000
_cell.length_b   1.000
_cell.length_c   1.000
_cell.angle_alpha   90.00
_cell.angle_beta   90.00
_cell.angle_gamma   90.00
#
_symmetry.space_group_name_H-M   'P 1'
#
loop_
_entity.id
_entity.type
_entity.pdbx_description
1 polymer ?
#
loop_
_entity_poly.entity_id
_entity_poly.type
_entity_poly.pdbx_seq_one_letter_code
_entity_poly.pdbx_strand_id
1 'polypeptide(L)'
;MAGTAFGTCTNPDAIIDQPYQFDFYDGGGLGQAFLGLAECDKDGNINVSRFGPKIAGCGGFINITQTSPVVVYCGTFTAGGLKIAIEDGKLQILNEGRIKKFKDSVEQITFSAEYATETGQKVMYVTERAVFELLDGKLTLTEIAPGIDLENDVLAHMEFRPAIAENLKLMDERLFQPEIMGLK
;
A
#
# COMPACT_ATOMS: atom_id res chain seq x y z
N MET A 1 10.22 -24.48 14.46
CA MET A 1 9.79 -23.19 15.03
C MET A 1 8.75 -22.62 14.10
N ALA A 2 7.48 -22.71 14.46
CA ALA A 2 6.43 -22.08 13.67
C ALA A 2 6.61 -20.56 13.81
N GLY A 3 6.97 -19.88 12.72
CA GLY A 3 6.73 -18.45 12.62
C GLY A 3 5.27 -18.22 12.99
N THR A 4 5.00 -17.22 13.84
CA THR A 4 3.67 -16.84 14.31
C THR A 4 2.63 -17.15 13.23
N ALA A 5 1.78 -18.15 13.47
CA ALA A 5 0.84 -18.63 12.47
C ALA A 5 0.08 -17.43 11.89
N PHE A 6 0.22 -17.18 10.59
CA PHE A 6 -0.72 -16.35 9.85
C PHE A 6 -2.11 -16.95 10.12
N GLY A 7 -3.08 -16.11 10.47
CA GLY A 7 -4.36 -16.55 11.03
C GLY A 7 -5.02 -17.69 10.24
N THR A 8 -5.80 -18.52 10.93
CA THR A 8 -6.47 -19.67 10.32
C THR A 8 -7.83 -19.27 9.73
N CYS A 9 -8.13 -19.78 8.53
CA CYS A 9 -9.43 -19.63 7.89
C CYS A 9 -10.42 -20.71 8.38
N THR A 10 -11.70 -20.35 8.51
CA THR A 10 -12.82 -21.29 8.68
C THR A 10 -13.64 -21.37 7.39
N ASN A 11 -14.15 -22.56 7.06
CA ASN A 11 -14.88 -22.84 5.82
C ASN A 11 -14.07 -22.62 4.52
N PRO A 12 -12.82 -23.15 4.40
CA PRO A 12 -12.10 -23.07 3.13
C PRO A 12 -12.76 -23.96 2.07
N ASP A 13 -12.84 -23.47 0.83
CA ASP A 13 -13.27 -24.30 -0.32
C ASP A 13 -12.25 -25.40 -0.65
N ALA A 14 -10.96 -25.12 -0.41
CA ALA A 14 -9.86 -26.07 -0.61
C ALA A 14 -8.67 -25.78 0.32
N ILE A 15 -7.87 -26.81 0.61
CA ILE A 15 -6.58 -26.71 1.29
C ILE A 15 -5.54 -27.30 0.36
N ILE A 16 -4.52 -26.51 0.01
CA ILE A 16 -3.46 -26.88 -0.91
C ILE A 16 -2.14 -26.83 -0.14
N ASP A 17 -1.25 -27.79 -0.42
CA ASP A 17 0.09 -27.77 0.16
C ASP A 17 0.86 -26.53 -0.28
N GLN A 18 1.58 -25.92 0.66
CA GLN A 18 2.27 -24.65 0.46
C GLN A 18 3.12 -24.57 -0.82
N PRO A 19 3.93 -25.58 -1.21
CA PRO A 19 4.73 -25.51 -2.43
C PRO A 19 3.88 -25.32 -3.70
N TYR A 20 2.77 -26.03 -3.84
CA TYR A 20 1.88 -25.89 -4.99
C TYR A 20 1.16 -24.53 -5.01
N GLN A 21 0.88 -23.97 -3.83
CA GLN A 21 0.34 -22.61 -3.74
C GLN A 21 1.37 -21.56 -4.22
N PHE A 22 2.66 -21.78 -3.95
CA PHE A 22 3.73 -20.94 -4.46
C PHE A 22 3.97 -21.13 -5.96
N ASP A 23 3.91 -22.37 -6.48
CA ASP A 23 3.95 -22.61 -7.92
C ASP A 23 2.84 -21.83 -8.65
N PHE A 24 1.65 -21.75 -8.04
CA PHE A 24 0.54 -20.96 -8.57
C PHE A 24 0.81 -19.44 -8.52
N TYR A 25 1.39 -18.92 -7.43
CA TYR A 25 1.78 -17.51 -7.34
C TYR A 25 2.85 -17.17 -8.37
N ASP A 26 3.95 -17.93 -8.39
CA ASP A 26 5.08 -17.72 -9.29
C ASP A 26 4.70 -17.95 -10.77
N GLY A 27 3.67 -18.75 -11.02
CA GLY A 27 3.08 -18.95 -12.34
C GLY A 27 2.10 -17.86 -12.80
N GLY A 28 1.88 -16.80 -12.01
CA GLY A 28 0.96 -15.71 -12.36
C GLY A 28 -0.52 -16.04 -12.18
N GLY A 29 -0.84 -17.00 -11.32
CA GLY A 29 -2.21 -17.42 -11.06
C GLY A 29 -3.08 -16.40 -10.32
N LEU A 30 -2.45 -15.44 -9.63
CA LEU A 30 -3.16 -14.35 -8.94
C LEU A 30 -3.60 -13.28 -9.93
N GLY A 31 -4.89 -12.95 -9.93
CA GLY A 31 -5.41 -11.82 -10.71
C GLY A 31 -5.10 -10.46 -10.09
N GLN A 32 -5.09 -10.37 -8.76
CA GLN A 32 -4.80 -9.14 -8.00
C GLN A 32 -4.22 -9.51 -6.63
N ALA A 33 -3.39 -8.63 -6.06
CA ALA A 33 -2.83 -8.82 -4.73
C ALA A 33 -2.93 -7.56 -3.87
N PHE A 34 -3.23 -7.75 -2.58
CA PHE A 34 -3.33 -6.68 -1.58
C PHE A 34 -2.35 -6.98 -0.45
N LEU A 35 -1.38 -6.09 -0.22
CA LEU A 35 -0.29 -6.32 0.75
C LEU A 35 -0.04 -5.08 1.61
N GLY A 36 0.68 -5.26 2.71
CA GLY A 36 1.03 -4.16 3.61
C GLY A 36 2.03 -3.17 3.00
N LEU A 37 1.80 -1.88 3.20
CA LEU A 37 2.72 -0.78 2.90
C LEU A 37 3.53 -0.45 4.17
N ALA A 38 4.82 -0.74 4.22
CA ALA A 38 5.66 -0.40 5.38
C ALA A 38 6.59 0.79 5.11
N GLU A 39 7.49 0.71 4.13
CA GLU A 39 8.16 1.88 3.53
C GLU A 39 7.94 1.89 2.02
N CYS A 40 7.82 3.09 1.47
CA CYS A 40 7.76 3.38 0.04
C CYS A 40 8.77 4.48 -0.28
N ASP A 41 9.53 4.36 -1.36
CA ASP A 41 10.43 5.44 -1.82
C ASP A 41 9.89 6.23 -3.00
N LYS A 42 10.66 7.24 -3.44
CA LYS A 42 10.32 8.14 -4.54
C LYS A 42 10.11 7.46 -5.89
N ASP A 43 10.74 6.31 -6.09
CA ASP A 43 10.62 5.52 -7.32
C ASP A 43 9.41 4.57 -7.24
N GLY A 44 8.82 4.40 -6.05
CA GLY A 44 7.69 3.51 -5.77
C GLY A 44 8.12 2.13 -5.24
N ASN A 45 9.40 1.92 -4.91
CA ASN A 45 9.82 0.65 -4.34
C ASN A 45 9.20 0.44 -2.96
N ILE A 46 8.93 -0.80 -2.59
CA ILE A 46 8.44 -1.17 -1.25
C ILE A 46 9.49 -1.95 -0.49
N ASN A 47 9.64 -1.63 0.79
CA ASN A 47 10.37 -2.44 1.76
C ASN A 47 9.43 -2.96 2.83
N VAL A 48 9.47 -4.28 3.07
CA VAL A 48 8.85 -4.92 4.23
C VAL A 48 9.82 -5.80 5.02
N SER A 49 11.05 -5.98 4.54
CA SER A 49 11.96 -7.03 5.00
C SER A 49 12.88 -6.62 6.13
N ARG A 50 13.32 -5.36 6.17
CA ARG A 50 14.29 -4.89 7.18
C ARG A 50 14.05 -3.42 7.54
N PHE A 51 14.07 -3.12 8.84
CA PHE A 51 13.92 -1.77 9.39
C PHE A 51 14.98 -1.52 10.46
N GLY A 52 15.99 -0.71 10.14
CA GLY A 52 17.20 -0.53 10.94
C GLY A 52 17.82 -1.88 11.33
N PRO A 53 18.03 -2.15 12.63
CA PRO A 53 18.62 -3.41 13.08
C PRO A 53 17.63 -4.60 13.04
N LYS A 54 16.33 -4.37 12.79
CA LYS A 54 15.30 -5.40 12.84
C LYS A 54 15.11 -6.05 11.47
N ILE A 55 15.34 -7.35 11.40
CA ILE A 55 15.02 -8.17 10.22
C ILE A 55 13.63 -8.78 10.42
N ALA A 56 12.66 -8.33 9.63
CA ALA A 56 11.31 -8.88 9.62
C ALA A 56 11.20 -10.08 8.66
N GLY A 57 11.95 -10.06 7.55
CA GLY A 57 11.85 -11.02 6.45
C GLY A 57 10.78 -10.62 5.42
N CYS A 58 10.89 -11.13 4.19
CA CYS A 58 9.94 -10.85 3.12
C CYS A 58 8.74 -11.81 3.07
N GLY A 59 8.80 -12.95 3.76
CA GLY A 59 7.74 -13.97 3.65
C GLY A 59 7.47 -14.34 2.18
N GLY A 60 6.19 -14.50 1.82
CA GLY A 60 5.78 -14.71 0.42
C GLY A 60 5.60 -13.43 -0.40
N PHE A 61 6.01 -12.26 0.09
CA PHE A 61 5.72 -10.96 -0.52
C PHE A 61 6.21 -10.87 -1.97
N ILE A 62 7.45 -11.32 -2.24
CA ILE A 62 8.04 -11.32 -3.58
C ILE A 62 7.25 -12.24 -4.51
N ASN A 63 7.03 -13.49 -4.11
CA ASN A 63 6.26 -14.47 -4.90
C ASN A 63 4.86 -13.96 -5.29
N ILE A 64 4.17 -13.29 -4.36
CA ILE A 64 2.83 -12.75 -4.58
C ILE A 64 2.88 -11.56 -5.56
N THR A 65 3.79 -10.62 -5.32
CA THR A 65 3.81 -9.32 -6.04
C THR A 65 4.44 -9.41 -7.41
N GLN A 66 5.37 -10.33 -7.65
CA GLN A 66 6.21 -10.31 -8.85
C GLN A 66 5.45 -10.60 -10.15
N THR A 67 4.38 -11.39 -10.10
CA THR A 67 3.65 -11.85 -11.29
C THR A 67 2.18 -11.41 -11.30
N SER A 68 1.66 -10.87 -10.20
CA SER A 68 0.29 -10.37 -10.10
C SER A 68 0.13 -9.14 -11.02
N PRO A 69 -0.83 -9.12 -11.96
CA PRO A 69 -0.96 -8.00 -12.90
C PRO A 69 -1.48 -6.71 -12.24
N VAL A 70 -2.08 -6.83 -11.05
CA VAL A 70 -2.49 -5.70 -10.21
C VAL A 70 -1.98 -5.92 -8.79
N VAL A 71 -1.29 -4.92 -8.25
CA VAL A 71 -0.76 -4.94 -6.89
C VAL A 71 -1.19 -3.69 -6.15
N VAL A 72 -1.78 -3.87 -4.96
CA VAL A 72 -2.30 -2.80 -4.11
C VAL A 72 -1.60 -2.85 -2.76
N TYR A 73 -0.81 -1.83 -2.47
CA TYR A 73 -0.17 -1.65 -1.18
C TYR A 73 -1.08 -0.85 -0.25
N CYS A 74 -1.49 -1.45 0.85
CA CYS A 74 -2.40 -0.89 1.83
C CYS A 74 -1.66 -0.58 3.14
N GLY A 75 -1.80 0.63 3.65
CA GLY A 75 -1.30 0.96 4.97
C GLY A 75 -1.49 2.41 5.30
N THR A 76 -1.29 2.78 6.56
CA THR A 76 -1.38 4.19 6.95
C THR A 76 -0.28 5.03 6.31
N PHE A 77 -0.51 6.33 6.14
CA PHE A 77 0.45 7.28 5.55
C PHE A 77 1.69 7.48 6.43
N THR A 78 1.49 7.61 7.73
CA THR A 78 2.53 7.67 8.76
C THR A 78 2.35 6.53 9.77
N ALA A 79 3.38 6.25 10.57
CA ALA A 79 3.36 5.24 11.63
C ALA A 79 3.77 5.81 13.00
N GLY A 80 3.54 5.00 14.05
CA GLY A 80 4.05 5.31 15.39
C GLY A 80 3.22 6.32 16.18
N GLY A 81 1.89 6.29 16.02
CA GLY A 81 0.96 7.08 16.83
C GLY A 81 -0.20 7.72 16.08
N LEU A 82 -0.32 7.53 14.76
CA LEU A 82 -1.41 8.10 13.97
C LEU A 82 -2.78 7.76 14.59
N LYS A 83 -3.59 8.79 14.81
CA LYS A 83 -5.01 8.70 15.19
C LYS A 83 -5.82 9.56 14.25
N ILE A 84 -6.90 8.99 13.75
CA ILE A 84 -7.82 9.64 12.83
C ILE A 84 -9.25 9.50 13.34
N ALA A 85 -10.12 10.38 12.87
CA ALA A 85 -11.56 10.26 12.98
C ALA A 85 -12.19 10.52 11.61
N ILE A 86 -13.37 9.96 11.39
CA ILE A 86 -14.20 10.28 10.24
C ILE A 86 -15.48 10.90 10.80
N GLU A 87 -15.68 12.19 10.51
CA GLU A 87 -16.81 12.99 11.00
C GLU A 87 -17.34 13.84 9.86
N ASP A 88 -18.67 13.93 9.73
CA ASP A 88 -19.37 14.72 8.70
C ASP A 88 -18.87 14.47 7.26
N GLY A 89 -18.58 13.20 6.92
CA GLY A 89 -18.13 12.82 5.58
C GLY A 89 -16.65 13.14 5.30
N LYS A 90 -15.86 13.50 6.32
CA LYS A 90 -14.48 13.94 6.16
C LYS A 90 -13.54 13.22 7.11
N LEU A 91 -12.31 13.00 6.64
CA LEU A 91 -11.21 12.52 7.46
C LEU A 91 -10.63 13.68 8.28
N GLN A 92 -10.39 13.43 9.56
CA GLN A 92 -9.67 14.32 10.46
C GLN A 92 -8.46 13.60 11.06
N ILE A 93 -7.30 14.26 11.06
CA ILE A 93 -6.09 13.76 11.74
C ILE A 93 -6.11 14.31 13.18
N LEU A 94 -6.44 13.45 14.13
CA LEU A 94 -6.50 13.81 15.56
C LEU A 94 -5.11 13.82 16.21
N ASN A 95 -4.22 12.95 15.74
CA ASN A 95 -2.83 12.91 16.17
C ASN A 95 -1.98 12.34 15.03
N GLU A 96 -0.93 13.05 14.64
CA GLU A 96 -0.06 12.60 13.55
C GLU A 96 0.92 11.49 14.01
N GLY A 97 1.26 10.60 13.08
CA GLY A 97 2.30 9.59 13.26
C GLY A 97 3.71 10.20 13.24
N ARG A 98 4.60 9.65 14.05
CA ARG A 98 5.98 10.13 14.21
C ARG A 98 6.93 9.66 13.10
N ILE A 99 6.57 8.60 12.38
CA ILE A 99 7.44 7.94 11.41
C ILE A 99 6.84 8.15 10.01
N LYS A 100 7.60 8.81 9.13
CA LYS A 100 7.28 8.91 7.70
C LYS A 100 7.51 7.56 7.04
N LYS A 101 6.57 7.12 6.21
CA LYS A 101 6.67 5.86 5.46
C LYS A 101 7.03 6.07 4.00
N PHE A 102 6.78 7.27 3.47
CA PHE A 102 7.24 7.72 2.16
C PHE A 102 8.61 8.40 2.31
N LYS A 103 9.67 7.63 2.07
CA LYS A 103 11.07 7.99 2.34
C LYS A 103 11.79 8.36 1.04
N ASP A 104 12.92 9.08 1.10
CA ASP A 104 13.68 9.37 -0.15
C ASP A 104 14.24 8.07 -0.77
N SER A 105 14.61 7.10 0.07
CA SER A 105 15.05 5.77 -0.33
C SER A 105 14.67 4.75 0.75
N VAL A 106 14.20 3.58 0.33
CA VAL A 106 13.92 2.48 1.27
C VAL A 106 15.22 1.79 1.70
N GLU A 107 15.22 1.19 2.88
CA GLU A 107 16.43 0.52 3.40
C GLU A 107 16.77 -0.79 2.67
N GLN A 108 15.77 -1.42 2.05
CA GLN A 108 15.92 -2.63 1.26
C GLN A 108 14.74 -2.79 0.29
N ILE A 109 15.01 -3.00 -0.99
CA ILE A 109 13.95 -3.25 -1.97
C ILE A 109 13.40 -4.67 -1.77
N THR A 110 12.12 -4.77 -1.45
CA THR A 110 11.34 -6.04 -1.45
C THR A 110 10.40 -6.12 -2.65
N PHE A 111 10.04 -4.99 -3.24
CA PHE A 111 9.38 -4.88 -4.54
C PHE A 111 9.99 -3.75 -5.34
N SER A 112 10.26 -4.00 -6.62
CA SER A 112 10.87 -3.05 -7.57
C SER A 112 9.81 -2.41 -8.45
N ALA A 113 9.68 -1.09 -8.36
CA ALA A 113 8.78 -0.32 -9.22
C ALA A 113 9.29 -0.25 -10.67
N GLU A 114 10.61 -0.28 -10.87
CA GLU A 114 11.22 -0.37 -12.20
C GLU A 114 10.75 -1.63 -12.92
N TYR A 115 10.87 -2.79 -12.27
CA TYR A 115 10.42 -4.07 -12.83
C TYR A 115 8.91 -4.10 -13.09
N ALA A 116 8.12 -3.55 -12.17
CA ALA A 116 6.67 -3.46 -12.34
C ALA A 116 6.28 -2.61 -13.55
N THR A 117 7.03 -1.54 -13.83
CA THR A 117 6.85 -0.70 -15.01
C THR A 117 7.23 -1.45 -16.29
N GLU A 118 8.38 -2.14 -16.30
CA GLU A 118 8.83 -2.94 -17.44
C GLU A 118 7.84 -4.04 -17.82
N THR A 119 7.20 -4.65 -16.83
CA THR A 119 6.23 -5.75 -17.01
C THR A 119 4.78 -5.28 -17.18
N GLY A 120 4.53 -3.97 -17.09
CA GLY A 120 3.19 -3.39 -17.24
C GLY A 120 2.22 -3.72 -16.12
N GLN A 121 2.73 -4.02 -14.92
CA GLN A 121 1.90 -4.21 -13.73
C GLN A 121 1.20 -2.91 -13.33
N LYS A 122 -0.06 -3.00 -12.91
CA LYS A 122 -0.78 -1.88 -12.30
C LYS A 122 -0.51 -1.84 -10.81
N VAL A 123 0.05 -0.73 -10.32
CA VAL A 123 0.46 -0.61 -8.91
C VAL A 123 -0.22 0.58 -8.25
N MET A 124 -0.86 0.31 -7.11
CA MET A 124 -1.55 1.33 -6.30
C MET A 124 -1.03 1.32 -4.86
N TYR A 125 -0.99 2.50 -4.24
CA TYR A 125 -0.60 2.69 -2.84
C TYR A 125 -1.73 3.44 -2.15
N VAL A 126 -2.49 2.73 -1.32
CA VAL A 126 -3.72 3.22 -0.70
C VAL A 126 -3.46 3.44 0.79
N THR A 127 -3.67 4.68 1.22
CA THR A 127 -3.62 5.08 2.62
C THR A 127 -4.96 5.60 3.10
N GLU A 128 -5.05 5.98 4.38
CA GLU A 128 -6.25 6.62 4.90
C GLU A 128 -6.54 7.97 4.24
N ARG A 129 -5.49 8.72 3.84
CA ARG A 129 -5.59 10.12 3.42
C ARG A 129 -5.27 10.40 1.95
N ALA A 130 -4.61 9.45 1.27
CA ALA A 130 -4.09 9.63 -0.07
C ALA A 130 -3.99 8.29 -0.83
N VAL A 131 -4.22 8.36 -2.14
CA VAL A 131 -3.99 7.25 -3.09
C VAL A 131 -2.93 7.67 -4.09
N PHE A 132 -1.96 6.79 -4.32
CA PHE A 132 -0.95 6.94 -5.35
C PHE A 132 -1.03 5.80 -6.36
N GLU A 133 -0.60 6.10 -7.58
CA GLU A 133 -0.42 5.13 -8.66
C GLU A 133 1.00 5.22 -9.21
N LEU A 134 1.55 4.08 -9.64
CA LEU A 134 2.78 4.07 -10.42
C LEU A 134 2.43 4.31 -11.90
N LEU A 135 2.53 5.57 -12.34
CA LEU A 135 2.21 5.99 -13.70
C LEU A 135 3.50 6.32 -14.44
N ASP A 136 3.73 5.67 -15.58
CA ASP A 136 4.94 5.85 -16.40
C ASP A 136 6.25 5.79 -15.59
N GLY A 137 6.33 4.86 -14.63
CA GLY A 137 7.46 4.69 -13.73
C GLY A 137 7.61 5.77 -12.66
N LYS A 138 6.56 6.56 -12.40
CA LYS A 138 6.57 7.63 -11.39
C LYS A 138 5.47 7.44 -10.37
N LEU A 139 5.82 7.55 -9.09
CA LEU A 139 4.84 7.60 -8.02
C LEU A 139 4.03 8.90 -8.12
N THR A 140 2.74 8.76 -8.44
CA THR A 140 1.85 9.87 -8.75
C THR A 140 0.68 9.88 -7.78
N LEU A 141 0.47 11.00 -7.09
CA LEU A 141 -0.70 11.22 -6.23
C LEU A 141 -1.94 11.42 -7.11
N THR A 142 -2.93 10.54 -6.98
CA THR A 142 -4.14 10.53 -7.81
C THR A 142 -5.40 10.90 -7.03
N GLU A 143 -5.45 10.60 -5.73
CA GLU A 143 -6.58 10.98 -4.86
C GLU A 143 -6.12 11.46 -3.48
N ILE A 144 -6.89 12.38 -2.88
CA ILE A 144 -6.78 12.78 -1.47
C ILE A 144 -8.14 12.65 -0.76
N ALA A 145 -8.14 12.29 0.52
CA ALA A 145 -9.39 12.15 1.27
C ALA A 145 -10.08 13.51 1.48
N PRO A 146 -11.43 13.56 1.51
CA PRO A 146 -12.16 14.75 1.94
C PRO A 146 -11.70 15.19 3.34
N GLY A 147 -11.39 16.48 3.51
CA GLY A 147 -10.90 17.04 4.78
C GLY A 147 -9.38 17.11 4.93
N ILE A 148 -8.62 16.58 3.96
CA ILE A 148 -7.15 16.57 3.96
C ILE A 148 -6.59 17.70 3.10
N ASP A 149 -5.62 18.43 3.63
CA ASP A 149 -4.88 19.47 2.91
C ASP A 149 -3.63 18.89 2.22
N LEU A 150 -3.46 19.18 0.94
CA LEU A 150 -2.37 18.62 0.14
C LEU A 150 -0.98 18.99 0.69
N GLU A 151 -0.76 20.26 1.04
CA GLU A 151 0.57 20.73 1.44
C GLU A 151 0.88 20.28 2.88
N ASN A 152 -0.07 20.46 3.80
CA ASN A 152 0.16 20.25 5.23
C ASN A 152 -0.01 18.79 5.66
N ASP A 153 -1.00 18.06 5.10
CA ASP A 153 -1.34 16.72 5.58
C ASP A 153 -0.76 15.61 4.69
N VAL A 154 -0.31 15.93 3.47
CA VAL A 154 0.31 14.97 2.54
C VAL A 154 1.79 15.30 2.32
N LEU A 155 2.10 16.41 1.65
CA LEU A 155 3.48 16.70 1.19
C LEU A 155 4.45 16.93 2.35
N ALA A 156 4.04 17.63 3.41
CA ALA A 156 4.88 17.85 4.60
C ALA A 156 5.26 16.53 5.32
N HIS A 157 4.48 15.47 5.11
CA HIS A 157 4.66 14.16 5.74
C HIS A 157 5.39 13.13 4.86
N MET A 158 5.93 13.56 3.72
CA MET A 158 6.82 12.77 2.86
C MET A 158 8.27 13.28 2.96
N GLU A 159 9.24 12.47 2.56
CA GLU A 159 10.65 12.90 2.44
C GLU A 159 11.01 13.39 1.02
N PHE A 160 10.08 13.24 0.08
CA PHE A 160 10.20 13.67 -1.30
C PHE A 160 8.86 14.24 -1.79
N ARG A 161 8.89 14.92 -2.94
CA ARG A 161 7.67 15.41 -3.60
C ARG A 161 7.28 14.45 -4.74
N PRO A 162 6.13 13.77 -4.68
CA PRO A 162 5.67 12.88 -5.74
C PRO A 162 5.23 13.70 -6.97
N ALA A 163 4.98 13.02 -8.08
CA ALA A 163 4.17 13.60 -9.15
C ALA A 163 2.74 13.82 -8.64
N ILE A 164 2.06 14.84 -9.15
CA ILE A 164 0.66 15.14 -8.82
C ILE A 164 -0.13 15.03 -10.11
N ALA A 165 -1.18 14.21 -10.11
CA ALA A 165 -2.05 14.07 -11.26
C ALA A 165 -2.69 15.42 -11.64
N GLU A 166 -2.76 15.74 -12.93
CA GLU A 166 -3.42 16.96 -13.42
C GLU A 166 -4.89 17.04 -13.00
N ASN A 167 -5.51 15.87 -12.87
CA ASN A 167 -6.88 15.68 -12.43
C ASN A 167 -6.96 15.09 -11.02
N LEU A 168 -6.08 15.50 -10.09
CA LEU A 168 -6.13 15.10 -8.68
C LEU A 168 -7.56 15.18 -8.13
N LYS A 169 -8.08 14.06 -7.63
CA LYS A 169 -9.48 13.94 -7.19
C LYS A 169 -9.57 13.86 -5.67
N LEU A 170 -10.77 14.14 -5.17
CA LEU A 170 -11.13 13.62 -3.86
C LEU A 170 -11.41 12.12 -3.97
N MET A 171 -10.98 11.38 -2.96
CA MET A 171 -11.43 10.00 -2.75
C MET A 171 -12.95 9.95 -2.65
N ASP A 172 -13.56 8.85 -3.07
CA ASP A 172 -15.02 8.69 -3.10
C ASP A 172 -15.64 8.99 -1.72
N GLU A 173 -16.53 10.00 -1.66
CA GLU A 173 -17.13 10.48 -0.41
C GLU A 173 -17.86 9.37 0.35
N ARG A 174 -18.36 8.34 -0.35
CA ARG A 174 -19.04 7.18 0.28
C ARG A 174 -18.11 6.37 1.19
N LEU A 175 -16.79 6.47 1.00
CA LEU A 175 -15.79 5.85 1.89
C LEU A 175 -15.78 6.50 3.29
N PHE A 176 -16.27 7.73 3.40
CA PHE A 176 -16.23 8.54 4.62
C PHE A 176 -17.60 8.69 5.27
N GLN A 177 -18.55 7.86 4.87
CA GLN A 177 -19.94 7.88 5.33
C GLN A 177 -20.30 6.51 5.95
N PRO A 178 -21.12 6.46 7.01
CA PRO A 178 -21.50 5.21 7.67
C PRO A 178 -22.49 4.35 6.86
N GLU A 179 -23.12 4.92 5.82
CA GLU A 179 -24.09 4.23 4.98
C GLU A 179 -23.47 3.16 4.08
N ILE A 180 -24.30 2.19 3.68
CA ILE A 180 -23.91 1.14 2.73
C ILE A 180 -23.55 1.78 1.38
N MET A 181 -22.33 1.52 0.89
CA MET A 181 -21.82 2.12 -0.35
C MET A 181 -22.54 1.70 -1.64
N GLY A 182 -23.23 0.55 -1.62
CA GLY A 182 -23.92 0.01 -2.79
C GLY A 182 -22.99 -0.36 -3.95
N LEU A 183 -21.82 -0.95 -3.62
CA LEU A 183 -20.87 -1.48 -4.61
C LEU A 183 -21.57 -2.51 -5.50
N LYS A 184 -21.33 -2.46 -6.82
CA LYS A 184 -21.92 -3.34 -7.82
C LYS A 184 -20.85 -4.15 -8.52
#